data_AF-A0A1N6M0A9-F1
#
_entry.id   AF-A0A1N6M0A9-F1
#
_cell.length_a   1.000
_cell.length_b   1.000
_cell.length_c   1.000
_cell.angle_alpha   90.00
_cell.angle_beta   90.00
_cell.angle_gamma   90.00
#
_symmetry.space_group_name_H-M   'P 1'
#
loop_
_entity.id
_entity.type
_entity.pdbx_description
1 polymer ?
#
loop_
_entity_poly.entity_id
_entity_poly.type
_entity_poly.pdbx_seq_one_letter_code
_entity_poly.pdbx_strand_id
1 'polypeptide(L)'
;MPAAARLGDNGSGHGCFPATPIMAGSGDVSINGKPAARVGDAIDCGGSVAAGSGNVLIGDTPYKSPTHKCGEGAAMEQSPFLRIQPLAEAPPFDWASLPFVEEVYERSAKNKQKVVEEKNSDVSGKINSQHLELVTRHPNAHSIARHGGSVTDEQLMHRALTGVAPDGHVKVVKGKTIFPPMSSAFHSDELLVRADQAVRNNGALQAIIAQNPNKSILTLTPKDVGDLGVDLGRGFERIAGSKFNPELQGATNMVENLRSV
;
A
#
# COMPACT_ATOMS: atom_id res chain seq x y z
N MET A 1 2.22 30.82 -13.77
CA MET A 1 1.54 29.58 -13.31
C MET A 1 0.77 29.03 -14.50
N PRO A 2 0.86 27.73 -14.82
CA PRO A 2 0.03 27.13 -15.85
C PRO A 2 -1.45 27.19 -15.47
N ALA A 3 -2.34 27.23 -16.46
CA ALA A 3 -3.78 27.17 -16.23
C ALA A 3 -4.19 25.78 -15.71
N ALA A 4 -5.30 25.72 -14.98
CA ALA A 4 -5.85 24.45 -14.51
C ALA A 4 -6.54 23.70 -15.65
N ALA A 5 -6.28 22.40 -15.75
CA ALA A 5 -6.94 21.51 -16.71
C ALA A 5 -8.32 21.07 -16.19
N ARG A 6 -9.28 20.88 -17.11
CA ARG A 6 -10.67 20.55 -16.82
C ARG A 6 -11.19 19.53 -17.81
N LEU A 7 -12.33 18.93 -17.50
CA LEU A 7 -13.07 18.06 -18.41
C LEU A 7 -13.27 18.73 -19.78
N GLY A 8 -12.88 18.03 -20.84
CA GLY A 8 -12.97 18.50 -22.22
C GLY A 8 -11.87 19.46 -22.67
N ASP A 9 -10.88 19.81 -21.83
CA ASP A 9 -9.66 20.48 -22.32
C ASP A 9 -8.79 19.44 -23.08
N ASN A 10 -8.13 19.87 -24.16
CA ASN A 10 -7.39 18.97 -25.07
C ASN A 10 -5.92 18.82 -24.67
N GLY A 11 -5.39 17.60 -24.79
CA GLY A 11 -3.96 17.33 -24.79
C GLY A 11 -3.28 17.77 -26.10
N SER A 12 -1.95 17.76 -26.14
CA SER A 12 -1.19 18.22 -27.32
C SER A 12 -1.18 17.23 -28.50
N GLY A 13 -1.60 15.98 -28.29
CA GLY A 13 -1.31 14.88 -29.22
C GLY A 13 0.18 14.52 -29.24
N HIS A 14 0.54 13.47 -29.99
CA HIS A 14 1.94 13.06 -30.22
C HIS A 14 2.09 12.10 -31.41
N GLY A 15 3.16 12.26 -32.18
CA GLY A 15 3.44 11.39 -33.33
C GLY A 15 2.29 11.41 -34.35
N CYS A 16 1.73 10.23 -34.65
CA CYS A 16 0.55 10.08 -35.52
C CYS A 16 -0.80 10.13 -34.77
N PHE A 17 -0.79 10.40 -33.46
CA PHE A 17 -2.02 10.49 -32.66
C PHE A 17 -2.44 11.95 -32.49
N PRO A 18 -3.69 12.31 -32.85
CA PRO A 18 -4.19 13.67 -32.72
C PRO A 18 -4.35 14.08 -31.26
N ALA A 19 -4.55 15.38 -31.03
CA ALA A 19 -4.98 15.91 -29.74
C ALA A 19 -6.33 15.31 -29.34
N THR A 20 -6.43 14.82 -28.10
CA THR A 20 -7.65 14.24 -27.53
C THR A 20 -8.06 14.95 -26.25
N PRO A 21 -9.38 15.01 -25.95
CA PRO A 21 -9.88 15.65 -24.74
C PRO A 21 -9.70 14.77 -23.50
N ILE A 22 -9.68 15.43 -22.35
CA ILE A 22 -9.88 14.80 -21.04
C ILE A 22 -11.35 14.41 -20.89
N MET A 23 -11.60 13.16 -20.52
CA MET A 23 -12.94 12.53 -20.50
C MET A 23 -13.50 12.28 -19.09
N ALA A 24 -12.70 12.49 -18.05
CA ALA A 24 -13.14 12.41 -16.65
C ALA A 24 -12.62 13.60 -15.84
N GLY A 25 -13.27 13.89 -14.71
CA GLY A 25 -12.90 14.98 -13.80
C GLY A 25 -13.49 14.77 -12.42
N SER A 26 -13.19 15.68 -11.48
CA SER A 26 -13.70 15.65 -10.11
C SER A 26 -15.22 15.76 -10.03
N GLY A 27 -15.86 14.96 -9.17
CA GLY A 27 -17.29 15.09 -8.85
C GLY A 27 -17.62 16.32 -7.99
N ASP A 28 -16.68 16.76 -7.16
CA ASP A 28 -16.95 17.81 -6.15
C ASP A 28 -16.30 19.16 -6.46
N VAL A 29 -15.28 19.20 -7.33
CA VAL A 29 -14.58 20.43 -7.67
C VAL A 29 -14.76 20.80 -9.13
N SER A 30 -15.33 21.99 -9.36
CA SER A 30 -15.45 22.61 -10.67
C SER A 30 -14.55 23.84 -10.79
N ILE A 31 -13.98 24.04 -11.99
CA ILE A 31 -13.18 25.22 -12.35
C ILE A 31 -13.84 25.86 -13.56
N ASN A 32 -14.30 27.10 -13.41
CA ASN A 32 -15.06 27.81 -14.45
C ASN A 32 -16.24 26.99 -14.99
N GLY A 33 -16.99 26.34 -14.09
CA GLY A 33 -18.20 25.58 -14.43
C GLY A 33 -17.98 24.21 -15.07
N LYS A 34 -16.73 23.74 -15.19
CA LYS A 34 -16.41 22.40 -15.67
C LYS A 34 -15.70 21.57 -14.59
N PRO A 35 -15.92 20.24 -14.50
CA PRO A 35 -15.19 19.38 -13.58
C PRO A 35 -13.67 19.55 -13.73
N ALA A 36 -12.96 19.70 -12.61
CA ALA A 36 -11.51 19.86 -12.61
C ALA A 36 -10.82 18.53 -12.96
N ALA A 37 -9.82 18.56 -13.84
CA ALA A 37 -9.05 17.37 -14.21
C ALA A 37 -7.91 17.12 -13.22
N ARG A 38 -7.59 15.84 -13.01
CA ARG A 38 -6.67 15.34 -11.99
C ARG A 38 -5.76 14.25 -12.57
N VAL A 39 -4.67 13.96 -11.87
CA VAL A 39 -3.83 12.79 -12.18
C VAL A 39 -4.69 11.53 -12.11
N GLY A 40 -4.59 10.70 -13.15
CA GLY A 40 -5.36 9.45 -13.28
C GLY A 40 -6.72 9.59 -14.00
N ASP A 41 -7.22 10.81 -14.23
CA ASP A 41 -8.46 10.98 -15.00
C ASP A 41 -8.26 10.53 -16.46
N ALA A 42 -9.26 9.83 -17.02
CA ALA A 42 -9.18 9.22 -18.35
C ALA A 42 -9.14 10.26 -19.49
N ILE A 43 -8.44 9.91 -20.57
CA ILE A 43 -8.47 10.63 -21.86
C ILE A 43 -9.06 9.74 -22.95
N ASP A 44 -9.58 10.34 -24.01
CA ASP A 44 -10.36 9.66 -25.05
C ASP A 44 -9.64 8.49 -25.75
N CYS A 45 -8.30 8.55 -25.87
CA CYS A 45 -7.51 7.51 -26.51
C CYS A 45 -7.17 6.31 -25.60
N GLY A 46 -7.84 6.17 -24.45
CA GLY A 46 -7.63 5.06 -23.50
C GLY A 46 -6.44 5.24 -22.56
N GLY A 47 -5.84 6.44 -22.53
CA GLY A 47 -4.82 6.81 -21.55
C GLY A 47 -5.40 7.51 -20.32
N SER A 48 -4.51 8.08 -19.49
CA SER A 48 -4.89 8.95 -18.37
C SER A 48 -3.91 10.10 -18.17
N VAL A 49 -4.32 11.13 -17.44
CA VAL A 49 -3.45 12.25 -17.05
C VAL A 49 -2.31 11.74 -16.18
N ALA A 50 -1.08 11.81 -16.69
CA ALA A 50 0.09 11.19 -16.07
C ALA A 50 0.73 12.01 -14.93
N ALA A 51 0.55 13.34 -14.91
CA ALA A 51 1.20 14.21 -13.94
C ALA A 51 0.35 15.46 -13.63
N GLY A 52 0.59 16.07 -12.47
CA GLY A 52 -0.12 17.24 -11.97
C GLY A 52 0.77 18.13 -11.11
N SER A 53 0.17 19.07 -10.39
CA SER A 53 0.91 19.94 -9.47
C SER A 53 1.44 19.16 -8.26
N GLY A 54 2.68 19.45 -7.83
CA GLY A 54 3.27 18.84 -6.64
C GLY A 54 2.75 19.38 -5.31
N ASN A 55 1.99 20.48 -5.32
CA ASN A 55 1.52 21.16 -4.10
C ASN A 55 0.05 21.61 -4.15
N VAL A 56 -0.69 21.27 -5.20
CA VAL A 56 -2.13 21.55 -5.32
C VAL A 56 -2.86 20.24 -5.58
N LEU A 57 -3.79 19.89 -4.69
CA LEU A 57 -4.60 18.68 -4.73
C LEU A 57 -6.07 19.08 -4.92
N ILE A 58 -6.81 18.40 -5.80
CA ILE A 58 -8.16 18.80 -6.22
C ILE A 58 -9.16 17.65 -6.01
N GLY A 59 -10.12 17.85 -5.10
CA GLY A 59 -11.17 16.87 -4.78
C GLY A 59 -10.61 15.51 -4.35
N ASP A 60 -11.33 14.44 -4.69
CA ASP A 60 -10.96 13.03 -4.40
C ASP A 60 -9.88 12.48 -5.33
N THR A 61 -8.89 13.29 -5.71
CA THR A 61 -7.76 12.87 -6.56
C THR A 61 -7.35 11.42 -6.24
N PRO A 62 -7.38 10.47 -7.19
CA PRO A 62 -7.01 9.06 -6.97
C PRO A 62 -5.50 8.87 -6.73
N TYR A 63 -4.83 9.91 -6.27
CA TYR A 63 -3.42 9.91 -5.92
C TYR A 63 -3.20 10.72 -4.63
N LYS A 64 -3.22 10.00 -3.50
CA LYS A 64 -2.36 10.30 -2.35
C LYS A 64 -1.25 9.26 -2.33
N SER A 65 -0.07 9.58 -2.86
CA SER A 65 1.14 9.22 -2.15
C SER A 65 1.88 10.51 -1.85
N PRO A 66 1.83 10.91 -0.59
CA PRO A 66 3.04 10.92 0.21
C PRO A 66 2.75 10.12 1.49
N THR A 67 3.76 9.75 2.26
CA THR A 67 3.51 9.17 3.59
C THR A 67 2.40 9.88 4.31
N HIS A 68 1.31 9.15 4.56
CA HIS A 68 0.29 9.59 5.47
C HIS A 68 0.97 9.86 6.82
N LYS A 69 0.54 10.92 7.53
CA LYS A 69 0.91 11.14 8.95
C LYS A 69 0.64 9.89 9.82
N CYS A 70 -0.19 8.96 9.33
CA CYS A 70 -0.43 7.68 9.98
C CYS A 70 0.80 6.75 10.02
N GLY A 71 1.73 6.84 9.07
CA GLY A 71 3.00 6.13 9.08
C GLY A 71 4.13 6.89 9.78
N GLU A 72 4.05 8.22 9.83
CA GLU A 72 5.06 9.08 10.44
C GLU A 72 5.14 8.89 11.96
N GLY A 73 4.00 8.73 12.64
CA GLY A 73 3.96 8.43 14.07
C GLY A 73 4.53 7.05 14.43
N ALA A 74 4.26 6.03 13.61
CA ALA A 74 4.81 4.69 13.78
C ALA A 74 6.33 4.67 13.50
N ALA A 75 6.80 5.44 12.52
CA ALA A 75 8.22 5.61 12.20
C ALA A 75 8.99 6.36 13.29
N MET A 76 8.44 7.47 13.81
CA MET A 76 9.04 8.26 14.90
C MET A 76 9.07 7.50 16.24
N GLU A 77 8.10 6.62 16.49
CA GLU A 77 7.99 5.85 17.74
C GLU A 77 8.52 4.41 17.64
N GLN A 78 9.11 4.03 16.49
CA GLN A 78 9.57 2.65 16.22
C GLN A 78 8.48 1.59 16.50
N SER A 79 7.22 1.90 16.13
CA SER A 79 6.10 0.96 16.28
C SER A 79 6.17 -0.08 15.16
N PRO A 80 6.35 -1.38 15.43
CA PRO A 80 6.43 -2.39 14.37
C PRO A 80 5.06 -2.60 13.75
N PHE A 81 4.95 -2.44 12.42
CA PHE A 81 3.75 -2.79 11.64
C PHE A 81 3.77 -4.27 11.22
N LEU A 82 4.96 -4.85 11.04
CA LEU A 82 5.19 -6.28 10.85
C LEU A 82 6.50 -6.67 11.55
N ARG A 83 6.50 -7.72 12.39
CA ARG A 83 7.70 -8.26 13.04
C ARG A 83 8.24 -9.41 12.20
N ILE A 84 9.31 -9.19 11.46
CA ILE A 84 9.98 -10.22 10.65
C ILE A 84 11.24 -10.70 11.39
N GLN A 85 11.44 -12.02 11.45
CA GLN A 85 12.61 -12.66 12.06
C GLN A 85 13.90 -12.42 11.25
N PRO A 86 15.10 -12.56 11.87
CA PRO A 86 16.36 -12.60 11.13
C PRO A 86 16.43 -13.83 10.22
N LEU A 87 17.07 -13.66 9.07
CA LEU A 87 17.26 -14.66 8.01
C LEU A 87 17.98 -15.90 8.57
N ALA A 88 17.46 -17.09 8.29
CA ALA A 88 18.20 -18.33 8.55
C ALA A 88 19.51 -18.32 7.75
N GLU A 89 20.61 -18.76 8.37
CA GLU A 89 21.92 -18.88 7.75
C GLU A 89 21.82 -19.61 6.40
N ALA A 90 22.35 -19.01 5.33
CA ALA A 90 22.36 -19.64 4.02
C ALA A 90 23.21 -20.93 4.05
N PRO A 91 22.79 -22.04 3.43
CA PRO A 91 23.64 -23.21 3.30
C PRO A 91 24.89 -22.86 2.48
N PRO A 92 26.04 -23.50 2.76
CA PRO A 92 27.29 -23.19 2.07
C PRO A 92 27.13 -23.44 0.56
N PHE A 93 27.42 -22.40 -0.22
CA PHE A 93 27.45 -22.43 -1.66
C PHE A 93 28.81 -22.98 -2.13
N ASP A 94 28.79 -24.09 -2.88
CA ASP A 94 29.99 -24.70 -3.46
C ASP A 94 30.24 -24.11 -4.86
N TRP A 95 31.47 -23.64 -5.09
CA TRP A 95 31.91 -22.95 -6.30
C TRP A 95 32.36 -23.90 -7.43
N ALA A 96 32.23 -25.21 -7.24
CA ALA A 96 32.83 -26.21 -8.13
C ALA A 96 31.94 -26.75 -9.27
N SER A 97 30.79 -26.15 -9.62
CA SER A 97 29.98 -26.66 -10.74
C SER A 97 29.17 -25.57 -11.45
N LEU A 98 29.79 -24.92 -12.44
CA LEU A 98 29.07 -24.22 -13.51
C LEU A 98 29.09 -25.09 -14.77
N PRO A 99 27.93 -25.52 -15.31
CA PRO A 99 27.82 -25.77 -16.73
C PRO A 99 27.36 -24.48 -17.43
N PHE A 100 28.28 -23.95 -18.21
CA PHE A 100 28.14 -23.21 -19.47
C PHE A 100 26.70 -23.00 -20.00
N VAL A 101 26.34 -21.73 -20.19
CA VAL A 101 24.98 -21.24 -20.43
C VAL A 101 24.71 -21.05 -21.93
N GLU A 102 24.00 -22.01 -22.52
CA GLU A 102 23.28 -21.82 -23.80
C GLU A 102 21.74 -21.91 -23.59
N GLU A 103 21.29 -22.55 -22.51
CA GLU A 103 19.87 -22.89 -22.28
C GLU A 103 19.02 -21.74 -21.67
N VAL A 104 19.68 -20.69 -21.15
CA VAL A 104 18.99 -19.53 -20.55
C VAL A 104 18.46 -18.59 -21.64
N TYR A 105 19.05 -18.57 -22.83
CA TYR A 105 18.64 -17.67 -23.91
C TYR A 105 17.36 -18.15 -24.62
N GLU A 106 17.17 -19.46 -24.77
CA GLU A 106 15.97 -20.01 -25.41
C GLU A 106 14.71 -19.92 -24.53
N ARG A 107 14.86 -19.95 -23.20
CA ARG A 107 13.74 -19.75 -22.26
C ARG A 107 13.14 -18.35 -22.33
N SER A 108 13.93 -17.35 -22.68
CA SER A 108 13.47 -15.96 -22.82
C SER A 108 12.64 -15.74 -24.10
N ALA A 109 12.89 -16.52 -25.16
CA ALA A 109 12.15 -16.42 -26.41
C ALA A 109 10.76 -17.08 -26.36
N LYS A 110 10.60 -18.20 -25.64
CA LYS A 110 9.30 -18.89 -25.49
C LYS A 110 8.36 -18.19 -24.50
N ASN A 111 8.88 -17.39 -23.57
CA ASN A 111 8.06 -16.68 -22.58
C ASN A 111 7.43 -15.37 -23.11
N LYS A 112 7.76 -14.95 -24.35
CA LYS A 112 7.14 -13.78 -25.01
C LYS A 112 5.81 -14.07 -25.71
N GLN A 113 5.41 -15.33 -25.82
CA GLN A 113 4.11 -15.72 -26.42
C GLN A 113 3.02 -16.07 -25.38
N LYS A 114 3.32 -16.03 -24.07
CA LYS A 114 2.35 -16.31 -23.00
C LYS A 114 1.89 -15.05 -22.25
N VAL A 115 2.07 -13.87 -22.85
CA VAL A 115 1.64 -12.55 -22.30
C VAL A 115 0.34 -12.05 -22.98
N VAL A 116 -0.21 -12.81 -23.92
CA VAL A 116 -1.51 -12.55 -24.52
C VAL A 116 -2.45 -13.65 -24.02
N GLU A 117 -3.44 -13.26 -23.21
CA GLU A 117 -4.41 -14.09 -22.46
C GLU A 117 -4.08 -14.37 -20.99
N GLU A 118 -4.16 -13.34 -20.15
CA GLU A 118 -4.84 -13.47 -18.85
C GLU A 118 -5.78 -12.26 -18.70
N LYS A 119 -6.94 -12.41 -19.34
CA LYS A 119 -8.16 -11.69 -18.97
C LYS A 119 -8.53 -12.10 -17.54
N ASN A 120 -9.00 -11.14 -16.75
CA ASN A 120 -9.86 -11.32 -15.57
C ASN A 120 -10.21 -12.78 -15.25
N SER A 121 -9.47 -13.36 -14.31
CA SER A 121 -9.89 -14.58 -13.63
C SER A 121 -9.50 -14.46 -12.16
N ASP A 122 -10.53 -14.24 -11.35
CA ASP A 122 -10.73 -14.93 -10.08
C ASP A 122 -9.47 -15.09 -9.20
N VAL A 123 -9.31 -14.18 -8.24
CA VAL A 123 -8.38 -14.35 -7.12
C VAL A 123 -8.93 -15.44 -6.21
N SER A 124 -8.78 -16.67 -6.67
CA SER A 124 -9.02 -17.92 -5.94
C SER A 124 -7.75 -18.77 -6.07
N GLY A 125 -6.62 -18.16 -5.74
CA GLY A 125 -5.37 -18.86 -5.52
C GLY A 125 -5.35 -19.32 -4.07
N LYS A 126 -5.48 -20.63 -3.82
CA LYS A 126 -5.28 -21.19 -2.46
C LYS A 126 -4.01 -20.58 -1.86
N ILE A 127 -4.17 -19.89 -0.71
CA ILE A 127 -3.08 -19.23 0.01
C ILE A 127 -1.93 -20.24 0.14
N ASN A 128 -0.74 -19.88 -0.35
CA ASN A 128 0.44 -20.71 -0.19
C ASN A 128 0.69 -20.91 1.32
N SER A 129 0.54 -22.15 1.79
CA SER A 129 0.61 -22.49 3.21
C SER A 129 1.95 -22.10 3.84
N GLN A 130 3.04 -22.12 3.07
CA GLN A 130 4.37 -21.70 3.54
C GLN A 130 4.39 -20.20 3.83
N HIS A 131 3.75 -19.38 2.99
CA HIS A 131 3.70 -17.93 3.21
C HIS A 131 2.73 -17.56 4.35
N LEU A 132 1.64 -18.31 4.52
CA LEU A 132 0.74 -18.13 5.66
C LEU A 132 1.44 -18.48 6.98
N GLU A 133 2.28 -19.52 6.98
CA GLU A 133 3.08 -19.90 8.14
C GLU A 133 4.04 -18.77 8.55
N LEU A 134 4.66 -18.06 7.59
CA LEU A 134 5.56 -16.94 7.88
C LEU A 134 4.89 -15.79 8.66
N VAL A 135 3.58 -15.59 8.48
CA VAL A 135 2.81 -14.52 9.15
C VAL A 135 2.03 -15.00 10.38
N THR A 136 2.08 -16.29 10.72
CA THR A 136 1.31 -16.89 11.85
C THR A 136 2.15 -17.69 12.84
N ARG A 137 3.31 -18.22 12.45
CA ARG A 137 4.11 -19.17 13.25
C ARG A 137 4.68 -18.58 14.55
N HIS A 138 4.96 -17.28 14.58
CA HIS A 138 5.54 -16.67 15.77
C HIS A 138 4.46 -16.51 16.86
N PRO A 139 4.74 -16.83 18.14
CA PRO A 139 3.75 -16.69 19.23
C PRO A 139 3.16 -15.28 19.39
N ASN A 140 3.94 -14.26 19.02
CA ASN A 140 3.52 -12.86 18.99
C ASN A 140 3.04 -12.39 17.60
N ALA A 141 2.70 -13.30 16.69
CA ALA A 141 2.16 -12.96 15.38
C ALA A 141 0.68 -12.60 15.52
N HIS A 142 0.33 -11.39 15.10
CA HIS A 142 -1.04 -10.89 15.18
C HIS A 142 -1.52 -10.28 13.85
N SER A 143 -0.77 -10.46 12.76
CA SER A 143 -1.06 -9.84 11.46
C SER A 143 -2.45 -10.24 10.96
N ILE A 144 -2.77 -11.53 10.93
CA ILE A 144 -4.08 -12.03 10.51
C ILE A 144 -5.19 -11.56 11.45
N ALA A 145 -5.01 -11.68 12.76
CA ALA A 145 -6.04 -11.29 13.73
C ALA A 145 -6.33 -9.78 13.76
N ARG A 146 -5.34 -8.92 13.47
CA ARG A 146 -5.48 -7.46 13.57
C ARG A 146 -5.69 -6.76 12.24
N HIS A 147 -5.27 -7.40 11.15
CA HIS A 147 -5.21 -6.79 9.83
C HIS A 147 -5.69 -7.74 8.72
N GLY A 148 -6.03 -9.00 9.00
CA GLY A 148 -6.48 -9.96 7.98
C GLY A 148 -7.87 -9.66 7.42
N GLY A 149 -8.28 -10.46 6.44
CA GLY A 149 -9.54 -10.29 5.71
C GLY A 149 -10.80 -10.47 6.55
N SER A 150 -10.69 -11.17 7.69
CA SER A 150 -11.82 -11.40 8.60
C SER A 150 -12.13 -10.20 9.51
N VAL A 151 -11.28 -9.17 9.54
CA VAL A 151 -11.47 -8.01 10.40
C VAL A 151 -12.59 -7.12 9.86
N THR A 152 -13.59 -6.87 10.69
CA THR A 152 -14.81 -6.12 10.31
C THR A 152 -14.64 -4.61 10.43
N ASP A 153 -15.48 -3.85 9.74
CA ASP A 153 -15.50 -2.38 9.85
C ASP A 153 -15.80 -1.91 11.27
N GLU A 154 -16.72 -2.58 11.96
CA GLU A 154 -17.03 -2.31 13.36
C GLU A 154 -15.79 -2.47 14.25
N GLN A 155 -15.00 -3.53 14.05
CA GLN A 155 -13.75 -3.74 14.78
C GLN A 155 -12.72 -2.66 14.47
N LEU A 156 -12.62 -2.22 13.21
CA LEU A 156 -11.70 -1.14 12.82
C LEU A 156 -12.13 0.21 13.38
N MET A 157 -13.42 0.55 13.30
CA MET A 157 -13.99 1.77 13.89
C MET A 157 -13.79 1.78 15.40
N HIS A 158 -14.08 0.65 16.08
CA HIS A 158 -13.86 0.49 17.50
C HIS A 158 -12.38 0.70 17.87
N ARG A 159 -11.44 0.10 17.13
CA ARG A 159 -10.01 0.30 17.35
C ARG A 159 -9.56 1.74 17.11
N ALA A 160 -10.09 2.41 16.08
CA ALA A 160 -9.79 3.81 15.81
C ALA A 160 -10.26 4.72 16.98
N LEU A 161 -11.44 4.43 17.54
CA LEU A 161 -12.05 5.22 18.61
C LEU A 161 -11.53 4.91 20.01
N THR A 162 -11.10 3.68 20.28
CA THR A 162 -10.75 3.21 21.64
C THR A 162 -9.27 2.85 21.81
N GLY A 163 -8.54 2.61 20.71
CA GLY A 163 -7.20 2.03 20.75
C GLY A 163 -7.15 0.53 21.04
N VAL A 164 -8.31 -0.13 21.26
CA VAL A 164 -8.43 -1.57 21.49
C VAL A 164 -8.48 -2.29 20.15
N ALA A 165 -7.51 -3.15 19.88
CA ALA A 165 -7.47 -3.89 18.63
C ALA A 165 -8.44 -5.09 18.60
N PRO A 166 -8.67 -5.70 17.41
CA PRO A 166 -9.58 -6.85 17.29
C PRO A 166 -9.19 -8.05 18.17
N ASP A 167 -7.91 -8.18 18.50
CA ASP A 167 -7.36 -9.18 19.42
C ASP A 167 -7.44 -8.77 20.91
N GLY A 168 -8.07 -7.65 21.23
CA GLY A 168 -8.21 -7.09 22.58
C GLY A 168 -6.99 -6.32 23.10
N HIS A 169 -5.88 -6.29 22.35
CA HIS A 169 -4.66 -5.64 22.82
C HIS A 169 -4.75 -4.11 22.74
N VAL A 170 -4.26 -3.43 23.78
CA VAL A 170 -4.21 -1.97 23.92
C VAL A 170 -2.78 -1.48 24.13
N LYS A 171 -2.34 -0.45 23.39
CA LYS A 171 -1.06 0.23 23.65
C LYS A 171 -1.28 1.27 24.75
N VAL A 172 -0.62 1.10 25.90
CA VAL A 172 -0.69 2.05 27.03
C VAL A 172 0.70 2.63 27.30
N VAL A 173 0.79 3.95 27.36
CA VAL A 173 2.03 4.67 27.66
C VAL A 173 1.75 5.67 28.77
N LYS A 174 2.51 5.60 29.87
CA LYS A 174 2.33 6.45 31.06
C LYS A 174 0.89 6.46 31.60
N GLY A 175 0.23 5.29 31.60
CA GLY A 175 -1.15 5.14 32.07
C GLY A 175 -2.22 5.68 31.11
N LYS A 176 -1.86 6.18 29.94
CA LYS A 176 -2.80 6.64 28.90
C LYS A 176 -2.84 5.67 27.73
N THR A 177 -4.05 5.35 27.27
CA THR A 177 -4.26 4.60 26.03
C THR A 177 -3.79 5.41 24.83
N ILE A 178 -2.96 4.79 23.99
CA ILE A 178 -2.49 5.35 22.73
C ILE A 178 -3.41 4.86 21.62
N PHE A 179 -4.05 5.82 20.98
CA PHE A 179 -4.92 5.59 19.84
C PHE A 179 -4.08 5.55 18.57
N PRO A 180 -4.31 4.59 17.67
CA PRO A 180 -3.61 4.57 16.41
C PRO A 180 -4.08 5.76 15.56
N PRO A 181 -3.21 6.27 14.66
CA PRO A 181 -3.62 7.31 13.72
C PRO A 181 -4.70 6.81 12.74
N MET A 182 -4.68 5.51 12.43
CA MET A 182 -5.74 4.82 11.70
C MET A 182 -5.79 3.35 12.10
N SER A 183 -6.94 2.72 11.93
CA SER A 183 -7.12 1.29 12.05
C SER A 183 -7.39 0.69 10.67
N SER A 184 -6.50 -0.12 10.14
CA SER A 184 -6.63 -0.72 8.80
C SER A 184 -6.62 -2.25 8.81
N ALA A 185 -7.23 -2.84 7.81
CA ALA A 185 -7.14 -4.27 7.49
C ALA A 185 -7.14 -4.49 5.97
N PHE A 186 -6.56 -5.61 5.57
CA PHE A 186 -6.60 -6.12 4.21
C PHE A 186 -8.01 -6.59 3.85
N HIS A 187 -8.37 -6.55 2.57
CA HIS A 187 -9.63 -7.14 2.09
C HIS A 187 -9.62 -8.66 2.16
N SER A 188 -8.44 -9.29 2.16
CA SER A 188 -8.28 -10.74 2.31
C SER A 188 -6.95 -11.10 2.96
N ASP A 189 -6.88 -12.29 3.56
CA ASP A 189 -5.62 -12.85 4.08
C ASP A 189 -4.60 -13.09 2.96
N GLU A 190 -5.05 -13.33 1.72
CA GLU A 190 -4.19 -13.46 0.55
C GLU A 190 -3.50 -12.13 0.21
N LEU A 191 -4.22 -11.00 0.28
CA LEU A 191 -3.62 -9.68 0.08
C LEU A 191 -2.64 -9.31 1.19
N LEU A 192 -2.91 -9.73 2.43
CA LEU A 192 -1.97 -9.60 3.55
C LEU A 192 -0.69 -10.39 3.28
N VAL A 193 -0.82 -11.65 2.86
CA VAL A 193 0.32 -12.49 2.51
C VAL A 193 1.09 -11.91 1.33
N ARG A 194 0.41 -11.41 0.30
CA ARG A 194 1.04 -10.76 -0.85
C ARG A 194 1.85 -9.53 -0.44
N ALA A 195 1.31 -8.71 0.48
CA ALA A 195 2.01 -7.56 1.03
C ALA A 195 3.26 -7.96 1.84
N ASP A 196 3.17 -8.98 2.69
CA ASP A 196 4.34 -9.53 3.41
C ASP A 196 5.42 -10.04 2.44
N GLN A 197 5.03 -10.73 1.37
CA GLN A 197 5.98 -11.17 0.34
C GLN A 197 6.63 -10.00 -0.41
N ALA A 198 5.87 -8.93 -0.70
CA ALA A 198 6.43 -7.73 -1.30
C ALA A 198 7.49 -7.11 -0.37
N VAL A 199 7.23 -7.00 0.93
CA VAL A 199 8.21 -6.51 1.92
C VAL A 199 9.50 -7.33 1.90
N ARG A 200 9.39 -8.67 1.83
CA ARG A 200 10.53 -9.58 1.87
C ARG A 200 11.35 -9.59 0.58
N ASN A 201 10.70 -9.42 -0.57
CA ASN A 201 11.31 -9.69 -1.88
C ASN A 201 11.66 -8.41 -2.67
N ASN A 202 11.18 -7.24 -2.24
CA ASN A 202 11.42 -5.94 -2.89
C ASN A 202 12.86 -5.39 -2.67
N GLY A 203 13.54 -5.82 -1.60
CA GLY A 203 14.80 -5.20 -1.17
C GLY A 203 14.63 -4.24 0.02
N ALA A 204 13.40 -3.78 0.29
CA ALA A 204 13.06 -2.92 1.42
C ALA A 204 13.52 -3.51 2.77
N LEU A 205 13.19 -4.78 3.03
CA LEU A 205 13.61 -5.47 4.25
C LEU A 205 15.13 -5.59 4.36
N GLN A 206 15.80 -5.97 3.27
CA GLN A 206 17.26 -6.12 3.22
C GLN A 206 17.96 -4.79 3.48
N ALA A 207 17.45 -3.69 2.92
CA ALA A 207 17.98 -2.35 3.17
C ALA A 207 17.88 -1.95 4.65
N ILE A 208 16.73 -2.21 5.29
CA ILE A 208 16.52 -1.90 6.71
C ILE A 208 17.38 -2.77 7.62
N ILE A 209 17.57 -4.05 7.29
CA ILE A 209 18.50 -4.95 8.01
C ILE A 209 19.93 -4.40 7.91
N ALA A 210 20.37 -4.01 6.72
CA ALA A 210 21.72 -3.47 6.51
C ALA A 210 21.97 -2.16 7.26
N GLN A 211 20.95 -1.32 7.41
CA GLN A 211 21.02 -0.08 8.19
C GLN A 211 20.96 -0.31 9.71
N ASN A 212 20.47 -1.47 10.16
CA ASN A 212 20.26 -1.78 11.58
C ASN A 212 20.80 -3.18 11.93
N PRO A 213 22.10 -3.46 11.70
CA PRO A 213 22.68 -4.74 12.09
C PRO A 213 22.54 -4.88 13.61
N ASN A 214 21.98 -5.99 14.08
CA ASN A 214 21.71 -6.32 15.50
C ASN A 214 20.36 -5.86 16.10
N LYS A 215 19.46 -5.23 15.34
CA LYS A 215 18.09 -5.03 15.84
C LYS A 215 17.24 -6.28 15.64
N SER A 216 16.66 -6.78 16.73
CA SER A 216 15.68 -7.88 16.72
C SER A 216 14.27 -7.45 16.35
N ILE A 217 14.02 -6.14 16.28
CA ILE A 217 12.76 -5.53 15.85
C ILE A 217 13.11 -4.49 14.80
N LEU A 218 12.56 -4.67 13.61
CA LEU A 218 12.67 -3.74 12.51
C LEU A 218 11.28 -3.16 12.23
N THR A 219 11.24 -1.87 11.95
CA THR A 219 10.03 -1.15 11.55
C THR A 219 10.19 -0.77 10.10
N LEU A 220 9.27 -1.24 9.27
CA LEU A 220 9.12 -0.75 7.90
C LEU A 220 7.96 0.23 7.82
N THR A 221 8.05 1.14 6.88
CA THR A 221 7.07 2.16 6.58
C THR A 221 6.67 2.11 5.10
N PRO A 222 5.56 2.75 4.73
CA PRO A 222 5.19 2.91 3.33
C PRO A 222 6.29 3.53 2.44
N LYS A 223 7.23 4.31 3.00
CA LYS A 223 8.37 4.86 2.23
C LYS A 223 9.35 3.79 1.80
N ASP A 224 9.49 2.75 2.62
CA ASP A 224 10.49 1.71 2.42
C ASP A 224 10.02 0.71 1.36
N VAL A 225 8.72 0.40 1.34
CA VAL A 225 8.12 -0.62 0.46
C VAL A 225 7.53 -0.01 -0.82
N GLY A 226 6.92 1.17 -0.72
CA GLY A 226 6.24 1.85 -1.82
C GLY A 226 4.78 1.42 -2.03
N ASP A 227 4.22 1.82 -3.17
CA ASP A 227 2.87 1.44 -3.63
C ASP A 227 2.94 0.08 -4.33
N LEU A 228 2.13 -0.88 -3.91
CA LEU A 228 2.08 -2.24 -4.49
C LEU A 228 1.24 -2.32 -5.76
N GLY A 229 0.65 -1.22 -6.19
CA GLY A 229 -0.12 -1.12 -7.44
C GLY A 229 -1.53 -1.72 -7.35
N VAL A 230 -1.91 -2.29 -6.21
CA VAL A 230 -3.18 -3.00 -6.01
C VAL A 230 -3.87 -2.50 -4.74
N ASP A 231 -5.19 -2.46 -4.76
CA ASP A 231 -5.98 -2.21 -3.54
C ASP A 231 -5.81 -3.39 -2.59
N LEU A 232 -5.16 -3.15 -1.46
CA LEU A 232 -4.89 -4.17 -0.46
C LEU A 232 -6.00 -4.21 0.60
N GLY A 233 -6.69 -3.09 0.85
CA GLY A 233 -7.47 -2.95 2.06
C GLY A 233 -8.08 -1.58 2.31
N ARG A 234 -8.65 -1.47 3.50
CA ARG A 234 -9.38 -0.30 3.98
C ARG A 234 -9.01 0.01 5.42
N GLY A 235 -9.38 1.20 5.89
CA GLY A 235 -9.21 1.59 7.27
C GLY A 235 -10.11 2.71 7.71
N PHE A 236 -10.04 3.02 9.00
CA PHE A 236 -10.79 4.09 9.63
C PHE A 236 -9.86 5.01 10.39
N GLU A 237 -9.99 6.31 10.14
CA GLU A 237 -9.27 7.37 10.84
C GLU A 237 -10.24 8.26 11.62
N ARG A 238 -9.79 8.86 12.72
CA ARG A 238 -10.63 9.79 13.48
C ARG A 238 -10.59 11.17 12.85
N ILE A 239 -11.75 11.73 12.52
CA ILE A 239 -11.88 13.12 12.08
C ILE A 239 -11.44 14.04 13.23
N ALA A 240 -10.55 14.99 12.97
CA ALA A 240 -9.93 15.88 13.97
C ALA A 240 -9.10 15.19 15.08
N GLY A 241 -8.99 13.86 15.07
CA GLY A 241 -8.09 13.12 15.94
C GLY A 241 -6.64 13.40 15.55
N SER A 242 -5.89 14.02 16.44
CA SER A 242 -4.49 14.41 16.21
C SER A 242 -3.61 13.83 17.30
N LYS A 243 -2.35 13.50 16.99
CA LYS A 243 -1.33 13.13 17.99
C LYS A 243 -1.20 14.18 19.10
N PHE A 244 -1.50 15.44 18.78
CA PHE A 244 -1.41 16.59 19.69
C PHE A 244 -2.67 16.80 20.53
N ASN A 245 -3.84 16.27 20.10
CA ASN A 245 -5.11 16.35 20.84
C ASN A 245 -5.78 14.96 20.86
N PRO A 246 -5.24 14.00 21.63
CA PRO A 246 -5.75 12.63 21.66
C PRO A 246 -7.14 12.50 22.29
N GLU A 247 -7.59 13.51 23.05
CA GLU A 247 -8.89 13.57 23.72
C GLU A 247 -10.03 14.07 22.81
N LEU A 248 -9.71 14.61 21.61
CA LEU A 248 -10.72 14.91 20.61
C LEU A 248 -11.28 13.61 20.04
N GLN A 249 -12.52 13.30 20.41
CA GLN A 249 -13.30 12.21 19.85
C GLN A 249 -14.11 12.74 18.66
N GLY A 250 -13.63 12.48 17.45
CA GLY A 250 -14.39 12.72 16.23
C GLY A 250 -14.95 11.44 15.65
N ALA A 251 -15.94 11.58 14.77
CA ALA A 251 -16.45 10.46 13.98
C ALA A 251 -15.33 9.83 13.15
N THR A 252 -15.49 8.55 12.81
CA THR A 252 -14.55 7.85 11.95
C THR A 252 -14.82 8.18 10.49
N ASN A 253 -13.76 8.48 9.74
CA ASN A 253 -13.77 8.54 8.30
C ASN A 253 -13.23 7.23 7.73
N MET A 254 -13.91 6.68 6.72
CA MET A 254 -13.43 5.51 6.00
C MET A 254 -12.35 5.93 5.00
N VAL A 255 -11.29 5.14 4.93
CA VAL A 255 -10.18 5.28 3.98
C VAL A 255 -10.09 3.98 3.20
N GLU A 256 -10.45 4.04 1.92
CA GLU A 256 -10.40 2.90 1.01
C GLU A 256 -9.12 2.95 0.16
N ASN A 257 -8.91 1.90 -0.64
CA ASN A 257 -7.81 1.82 -1.60
C ASN A 257 -6.43 2.00 -0.93
N LEU A 258 -6.18 1.25 0.15
CA LEU A 258 -4.88 1.21 0.80
C LEU A 258 -3.95 0.32 -0.02
N ARG A 259 -2.92 0.90 -0.65
CA ARG A 259 -2.04 0.18 -1.60
C ARG A 259 -0.61 0.01 -1.11
N SER A 260 -0.29 0.56 0.07
CA SER A 260 1.04 0.51 0.67
C SER A 260 0.99 -0.18 2.04
N VAL A 261 2.12 -0.77 2.42
CA VAL A 261 2.33 -1.54 3.65
C VAL A 261 3.18 -0.76 4.64
#